data_AF-A0A2E0G7K2-F1
#
_entry.id   AF-A0A2E0G7K2-F1
#
_cell.length_a   1.000
_cell.length_b   1.000
_cell.length_c   1.000
_cell.angle_alpha   90.00
_cell.angle_beta   90.00
_cell.angle_gamma   90.00
#
_symmetry.space_group_name_H-M   'P 1'
#
loop_
_entity.id
_entity.type
_entity.pdbx_description
1 polymer ?
#
loop_
_entity_poly.entity_id
_entity_poly.type
_entity_poly.pdbx_seq_one_letter_code
_entity_poly.pdbx_strand_id
1 'polypeptide(L)'
;MKLFKIFGGLFLLVLILVFLLKNTEEVAIDLILIQYEQVNIAFVMIGALAIGILIGYGVAVTSIISSKSETRSLKLKNRRLSDELNDLRNVAIDEGIYDNDDGED
;
A
#
# COMPACT_ATOMS: atom_id res chain seq x y z
N MET A 1 7.17 -1.57 -17.57
CA MET A 1 8.22 -2.60 -17.39
C MET A 1 9.10 -2.24 -16.19
N LYS A 2 9.63 -3.23 -15.43
CA LYS A 2 10.45 -2.96 -14.23
C LYS A 2 11.66 -2.05 -14.55
N LEU A 3 12.27 -2.23 -15.72
CA LEU A 3 13.38 -1.41 -16.21
C LEU A 3 13.02 0.08 -16.38
N PHE A 4 11.86 0.39 -16.94
CA PHE A 4 11.40 1.78 -17.11
C PHE A 4 11.21 2.49 -15.76
N LYS A 5 10.73 1.76 -14.73
CA LYS A 5 10.57 2.32 -13.38
C LYS A 5 11.92 2.66 -12.76
N ILE A 6 12.91 1.78 -12.92
CA ILE A 6 14.28 1.99 -12.41
C ILE A 6 14.94 3.15 -13.17
N PHE A 7 14.83 3.16 -14.50
CA PHE A 7 15.39 4.23 -15.33
C PHE A 7 14.78 5.59 -14.99
N GLY A 8 13.46 5.68 -14.82
CA GLY A 8 12.78 6.89 -14.38
C GLY A 8 13.25 7.37 -13.00
N GLY A 9 13.44 6.45 -12.05
CA GLY A 9 13.97 6.78 -10.72
C GLY A 9 15.42 7.29 -10.78
N LEU A 10 16.26 6.68 -11.60
CA LEU A 10 17.65 7.13 -11.81
C LEU A 10 17.69 8.52 -12.44
N PHE A 11 16.89 8.73 -13.48
CA PHE A 11 16.79 10.04 -14.15
C PHE A 11 16.33 11.13 -13.18
N LEU A 12 15.32 10.85 -12.36
CA LEU A 12 14.86 11.75 -11.32
C LEU A 12 15.94 12.05 -10.28
N LEU A 13 16.73 11.05 -9.87
CA LEU A 13 17.85 11.25 -8.94
C LEU A 13 18.92 12.17 -9.52
N VAL A 14 19.26 12.02 -10.81
CA VAL A 14 20.20 12.92 -11.49
C VAL A 14 19.65 14.34 -11.55
N LEU A 15 18.35 14.52 -11.86
CA LEU A 15 17.72 15.85 -11.86
C LEU A 15 17.78 16.51 -10.48
N ILE A 16 17.48 15.76 -9.41
CA ILE A 16 17.57 16.28 -8.04
C ILE A 16 19.02 16.69 -7.73
N LEU A 17 20.00 15.89 -8.12
CA LEU A 17 21.41 16.21 -7.87
C LEU A 17 21.85 17.48 -8.61
N VAL A 18 21.48 17.61 -9.89
CA VAL A 18 21.76 18.82 -10.68
C VAL A 18 21.08 20.05 -10.06
N PHE A 19 19.84 19.91 -9.61
CA PHE A 19 19.11 20.96 -8.91
C PHE A 19 19.83 21.38 -7.62
N LEU A 20 20.28 20.45 -6.79
CA LEU A 20 21.02 20.75 -5.56
C LEU A 20 22.37 21.43 -5.84
N LEU A 21 23.12 20.96 -6.84
CA LEU A 21 24.40 21.56 -7.22
C LEU A 21 24.28 22.99 -7.74
N LYS A 22 23.12 23.37 -8.27
CA LYS A 22 22.82 24.75 -8.71
C LYS A 22 22.37 25.66 -7.58
N ASN A 23 22.00 25.10 -6.43
CA ASN A 23 21.40 25.81 -5.32
C ASN A 23 22.24 25.55 -4.06
N THR A 24 23.51 25.95 -4.09
CA THR A 24 24.42 25.84 -2.94
C THR A 24 24.74 27.18 -2.30
N GLU A 25 24.05 28.25 -2.71
CA GLU A 25 24.25 29.58 -2.17
C GLU A 25 23.78 29.65 -0.70
N GLU A 26 24.48 30.47 0.07
CA GLU A 26 24.09 30.80 1.44
C GLU A 26 23.06 31.91 1.40
N VAL A 27 21.88 31.61 1.95
CA VAL A 27 20.75 32.52 1.96
C VAL A 27 20.11 32.53 3.34
N ALA A 28 19.51 33.66 3.69
CA ALA A 28 18.65 33.75 4.86
C ALA A 28 17.32 33.05 4.56
N ILE A 29 16.87 32.19 5.48
CA ILE A 29 15.65 31.41 5.33
C ILE A 29 14.79 31.58 6.59
N ASP A 30 13.54 31.94 6.37
CA ASP A 30 12.50 31.97 7.39
C ASP A 30 11.61 30.74 7.22
N LEU A 31 11.77 29.76 8.11
CA LEU A 31 10.87 28.61 8.19
C LEU A 31 9.78 28.93 9.21
N ILE A 32 8.64 28.25 9.10
CA ILE A 32 7.42 28.45 9.93
C ILE A 32 7.71 28.53 11.44
N LEU A 33 8.76 27.86 11.93
CA LEU A 33 9.12 27.78 13.34
C LEU A 33 10.53 28.30 13.67
N ILE A 34 11.42 28.45 12.69
CA ILE A 34 12.86 28.68 12.90
C ILE A 34 13.41 29.54 11.77
N GLN A 35 14.27 30.49 12.12
CA GLN A 35 14.97 31.37 11.17
C GLN A 35 16.46 31.06 11.15
N TYR A 36 17.06 31.12 9.96
CA TYR A 36 18.50 30.99 9.75
C TYR A 36 18.99 32.16 8.91
N GLU A 37 20.03 32.86 9.37
CA GLU A 37 20.59 34.01 8.64
C GLU A 37 21.57 33.61 7.53
N GLN A 38 22.35 32.55 7.75
CA GLN A 38 23.34 32.05 6.80
C GLN A 38 23.29 30.53 6.79
N VAL A 39 22.52 29.98 5.86
CA VAL A 39 22.46 28.52 5.65
C VAL A 39 22.51 28.22 4.16
N ASN A 40 23.23 27.15 3.81
CA ASN A 40 23.23 26.65 2.44
C ASN A 40 21.86 26.02 2.14
N ILE A 41 21.16 26.60 1.16
CA ILE A 41 19.80 26.22 0.75
C ILE A 41 19.71 24.74 0.35
N ALA A 42 20.79 24.14 -0.17
CA ALA A 42 20.83 22.72 -0.51
C ALA A 42 20.51 21.82 0.68
N PHE A 43 21.05 22.12 1.88
CA PHE A 43 20.80 21.31 3.06
C PHE A 43 19.36 21.40 3.54
N VAL A 44 18.77 22.59 3.47
CA VAL A 44 17.36 22.78 3.84
C VAL A 44 16.45 22.04 2.88
N MET A 45 16.73 22.08 1.58
CA MET A 45 15.98 21.33 0.57
C MET A 45 16.12 19.82 0.75
N ILE A 46 17.32 19.31 1.05
CA ILE A 46 17.53 17.89 1.36
C ILE A 46 16.71 17.49 2.60
N GLY A 47 16.73 18.31 3.65
CA GLY A 47 15.96 18.05 4.87
C GLY A 47 14.45 18.00 4.61
N ALA A 48 13.92 18.99 3.89
CA ALA A 48 12.50 19.03 3.52
C ALA A 48 12.10 17.82 2.66
N LEU A 49 12.93 17.45 1.68
CA LEU A 49 12.69 16.30 0.81
C LEU A 49 12.74 14.99 1.60
N ALA A 50 13.67 14.84 2.54
CA ALA A 50 13.76 13.67 3.41
C ALA A 50 12.50 13.51 4.28
N ILE A 51 12.03 14.61 4.90
CA ILE A 51 10.79 14.60 5.70
C ILE A 51 9.59 14.21 4.83
N GLY A 52 9.47 14.79 3.63
CA GLY A 52 8.40 14.45 2.69
C GLY A 52 8.42 12.97 2.29
N ILE A 53 9.60 12.40 2.01
CA ILE A 53 9.75 10.97 1.71
C ILE A 53 9.35 10.11 2.90
N LEU A 54 9.77 10.44 4.11
CA LEU A 54 9.43 9.68 5.32
C LEU A 54 7.91 9.65 5.55
N ILE A 55 7.25 10.80 5.41
CA ILE A 55 5.79 10.89 5.54
C ILE A 55 5.11 10.07 4.44
N GLY A 56 5.51 10.26 3.18
CA GLY A 56 4.93 9.53 2.05
C GLY A 56 5.12 8.01 2.17
N TYR A 57 6.29 7.56 2.62
CA TYR A 57 6.56 6.16 2.90
C TYR A 57 5.69 5.64 4.04
N GLY A 58 5.56 6.40 5.13
CA GLY A 58 4.68 6.05 6.25
C GLY A 58 3.24 5.82 5.81
N VAL A 59 2.69 6.71 4.99
CA VAL A 59 1.35 6.56 4.40
C VAL A 59 1.24 5.32 3.49
N ALA A 60 2.27 5.05 2.67
CA ALA A 60 2.28 3.87 1.82
C ALA A 60 2.29 2.57 2.65
N VAL A 61 3.08 2.51 3.73
CA VAL A 61 3.15 1.35 4.62
C VAL A 61 1.80 1.07 5.28
N THR A 62 1.14 2.09 5.84
CA THR A 62 -0.17 1.90 6.49
C THR A 62 -1.23 1.43 5.50
N SER A 63 -1.20 1.97 4.27
CA SER A 63 -2.08 1.55 3.17
C SER A 63 -1.88 0.07 2.78
N ILE A 64 -0.62 -0.36 2.64
CA ILE A 64 -0.28 -1.76 2.30
C ILE A 64 -0.75 -2.72 3.41
N ILE A 65 -0.54 -2.37 4.68
CA ILE A 65 -0.96 -3.20 5.82
C ILE A 65 -2.49 -3.32 5.85
N SER A 66 -3.21 -2.21 5.70
CA SER A 66 -4.67 -2.18 5.65
C SER A 66 -5.22 -3.08 4.54
N SER A 67 -4.67 -2.92 3.32
CA SER A 67 -5.07 -3.70 2.15
C SER A 67 -4.85 -5.21 2.35
N LYS A 68 -3.75 -5.61 3.01
CA LYS A 68 -3.48 -7.02 3.31
C LYS A 68 -4.45 -7.59 4.35
N SER A 69 -4.82 -6.80 5.36
CA SER A 69 -5.82 -7.18 6.37
C SER A 69 -7.20 -7.40 5.72
N GLU A 70 -7.61 -6.46 4.87
CA GLU A 70 -8.87 -6.55 4.13
C GLU A 70 -8.89 -7.76 3.19
N THR A 71 -7.81 -8.00 2.45
CA THR A 71 -7.68 -9.19 1.60
C THR A 71 -7.84 -10.49 2.39
N ARG A 72 -7.27 -10.56 3.60
CA ARG A 72 -7.42 -11.74 4.47
C ARG A 72 -8.87 -11.90 4.94
N SER A 73 -9.52 -10.82 5.35
CA SER A 73 -10.92 -10.81 5.77
C SER A 73 -11.85 -11.27 4.64
N LEU A 74 -11.65 -10.74 3.42
CA LEU A 74 -12.42 -11.12 2.23
C LEU A 74 -12.24 -12.60 1.89
N LYS A 75 -11.01 -13.13 1.97
CA LYS A 75 -10.76 -14.57 1.77
C LYS A 75 -11.48 -15.45 2.80
N LEU A 76 -11.50 -15.04 4.06
CA LEU A 76 -12.20 -15.79 5.12
C LEU A 76 -13.71 -15.77 4.91
N LYS A 77 -14.29 -14.60 4.59
CA LYS A 77 -15.73 -14.47 4.27
C LYS A 77 -16.10 -15.31 3.04
N ASN A 78 -15.29 -15.27 1.99
CA ASN A 78 -15.53 -16.05 0.78
C ASN A 78 -15.53 -17.56 1.04
N ARG A 79 -14.58 -18.05 1.84
CA ARG A 79 -14.55 -19.46 2.28
C ARG A 79 -15.80 -19.82 3.08
N ARG A 80 -16.16 -19.00 4.08
CA ARG A 80 -17.35 -19.24 4.89
C ARG A 80 -18.63 -19.28 4.05
N LEU A 81 -18.82 -18.34 3.13
CA LEU A 81 -19.96 -18.35 2.22
C LEU A 81 -19.96 -19.58 1.29
N SER A 82 -18.78 -20.03 0.87
CA SER A 82 -18.65 -21.25 0.05
C SER A 82 -19.01 -22.50 0.86
N ASP A 83 -18.61 -22.56 2.13
CA ASP A 83 -18.93 -23.65 3.04
C ASP A 83 -20.44 -23.66 3.35
N GLU A 84 -21.03 -22.50 3.69
CA GLU A 84 -22.48 -22.36 3.90
C GLU A 84 -23.29 -22.74 2.65
N LEU A 85 -22.85 -22.33 1.46
CA LEU A 85 -23.49 -22.72 0.20
C LEU A 85 -23.39 -24.23 -0.05
N ASN A 86 -22.25 -24.85 0.28
CA ASN A 86 -22.05 -26.28 0.13
C ASN A 86 -22.90 -27.08 1.13
N ASP A 87 -23.03 -26.59 2.36
CA ASP A 87 -23.88 -27.19 3.38
C ASP A 87 -25.36 -27.10 2.98
N LEU A 88 -25.81 -25.95 2.47
CA LEU A 88 -27.17 -25.81 1.91
C LEU A 88 -27.40 -26.74 0.71
N ARG A 89 -26.39 -26.93 -0.15
CA ARG A 89 -26.47 -27.88 -1.27
C ARG A 89 -26.54 -29.33 -0.78
N ASN A 90 -25.85 -29.66 0.31
CA ASN A 90 -25.79 -31.02 0.83
C ASN A 90 -27.05 -31.39 1.63
N VAL A 91 -27.63 -30.45 2.36
CA VAL A 91 -28.92 -30.62 3.06
C VAL A 91 -30.07 -30.87 2.07
N ALA A 92 -30.10 -30.16 0.94
CA ALA A 92 -31.10 -30.39 -0.10
C ALA A 92 -30.96 -31.74 -0.85
N ILE A 93 -29.83 -32.44 -0.72
CA ILE A 93 -29.62 -33.76 -1.33
C ILE A 93 -29.93 -34.90 -0.34
N ASP A 94 -29.77 -34.67 0.96
CA ASP A 94 -30.03 -35.67 2.01
C ASP A 94 -31.54 -35.84 2.30
N GLU A 95 -32.36 -34.82 2.01
CA GLU A 95 -33.81 -34.84 2.19
C GLU A 95 -34.58 -35.55 1.05
N GLY A 96 -33.90 -36.08 0.02
CA GLY A 96 -34.53 -36.65 -1.18
C GLY A 96 -34.11 -38.07 -1.60
N ILE A 97 -33.32 -38.79 -0.78
CA ILE A 97 -32.78 -40.13 -1.12
C ILE A 97 -33.33 -41.24 -0.20
N TYR A 98 -34.26 -40.94 0.72
CA TYR A 98 -34.95 -41.95 1.52
C TYR A 98 -36.46 -41.72 1.52
N ASP A 99 -37.05 -41.78 0.33
CA ASP A 99 -38.43 -42.22 0.16
C ASP A 99 -38.45 -43.06 -1.12
N ASN A 100 -39.16 -44.18 -1.08
CA ASN A 100 -39.24 -45.25 -2.08
C ASN A 100 -38.11 -46.30 -1.99
N ASP A 101 -38.24 -47.22 -1.03
CA ASP A 101 -38.35 -48.63 -1.42
C ASP A 101 -39.22 -49.36 -0.40
N ASP A 102 -40.52 -49.32 -0.68
CA ASP A 102 -41.55 -50.15 -0.08
C ASP A 102 -41.35 -51.56 -0.63
N GLY A 103 -40.94 -52.53 0.19
CA GLY A 103 -40.65 -53.88 -0.29
C GLY A 103 -40.69 -54.94 0.81
N GLU A 104 -41.89 -55.51 0.97
CA GLU A 104 -42.27 -56.87 1.40
C GLU A 104 -41.26 -57.71 2.21
N ASP A 105 -41.61 -58.03 3.47
CA ASP A 105 -41.94 -59.38 3.98
C ASP A 105 -42.37 -59.36 5.46
#